data_AF-A0A0R3R9W0-F1
#
_entry.id   AF-A0A0R3R9W0-F1
#
_cell.length_a   1.000
_cell.length_b   1.000
_cell.length_c   1.000
_cell.angle_alpha   90.00
_cell.angle_beta   90.00
_cell.angle_gamma   90.00
#
_symmetry.space_group_name_H-M   'P 1'
#
loop_
_entity.id
_entity.type
_entity.pdbx_description
1 polymer ?
#
loop_
_entity_poly.entity_id
_entity_poly.type
_entity_poly.pdbx_seq_one_letter_code
_entity_poly.pdbx_strand_id
1 'polypeptide(L)'
;MCVSRNFTRGRVRSHVVAACLYMTCRLENTAHLLLDFSDITQVNVFDLGRTLNFLTRSLKINLPTTDPCMYILRFAVSLDFGAKQKEVVSLATRLVQRMKRDWIATGRRPTGLCGAALLLAARCYNFNRTVADVVRVVHISEAVVKKRLDEFGQTPSSTLTIDEFTSVDLEHCEDPPAFRESRRKARELQLQKEEEALRKIELEISPMEAEVERALEKRRKERFKRTQYARMMSGSLGSESDELTPADALVRNEIVDLVFSAARSGTPL
;
A
#
# COMPACT_ATOMS: atom_id res chain seq x y z
N MET A 1 -48.12 -3.43 8.73
CA MET A 1 -47.65 -3.10 7.36
C MET A 1 -47.24 -4.33 6.55
N CYS A 2 -46.32 -5.18 7.01
CA CYS A 2 -45.80 -6.31 6.21
C CYS A 2 -46.85 -7.39 5.90
N VAL A 3 -47.76 -7.67 6.85
CA VAL A 3 -48.85 -8.64 6.67
C VAL A 3 -49.86 -8.15 5.62
N SER A 4 -50.25 -6.88 5.68
CA SER A 4 -51.23 -6.27 4.76
C SER A 4 -50.78 -6.30 3.28
N ARG A 5 -49.46 -6.34 3.05
CA ARG A 5 -48.86 -6.40 1.69
C ARG A 5 -48.39 -7.81 1.31
N ASN A 6 -48.79 -8.85 2.05
CA ASN A 6 -48.45 -10.25 1.78
C ASN A 6 -46.95 -10.56 1.73
N PHE A 7 -46.08 -9.77 2.36
CA PHE A 7 -44.62 -9.99 2.34
C PHE A 7 -44.14 -11.18 3.17
N THR A 8 -45.04 -11.76 3.96
CA THR A 8 -44.85 -12.98 4.75
C THR A 8 -45.06 -14.26 3.93
N ARG A 9 -45.69 -14.20 2.75
CA ARG A 9 -45.87 -15.38 1.89
C ARG A 9 -44.56 -15.77 1.22
N GLY A 10 -44.24 -17.07 1.25
CA GLY A 10 -43.02 -17.62 0.63
C GLY A 10 -41.72 -17.38 1.40
N ARG A 11 -41.77 -16.87 2.64
CA ARG A 11 -40.60 -16.66 3.49
C ARG A 11 -40.82 -17.18 4.91
N VAL A 12 -39.72 -17.49 5.59
CA VAL A 12 -39.76 -17.88 7.00
C VAL A 12 -40.20 -16.68 7.84
N ARG A 13 -41.27 -16.86 8.63
CA ARG A 13 -41.88 -15.79 9.43
C ARG A 13 -40.90 -15.17 10.43
N SER A 14 -40.03 -15.97 11.04
CA SER A 14 -39.01 -15.49 11.99
C SER A 14 -38.06 -14.46 11.36
N HIS A 15 -37.60 -14.68 10.12
CA HIS A 15 -36.71 -13.75 9.42
C HIS A 15 -37.39 -12.41 9.15
N VAL A 16 -38.67 -12.46 8.77
CA VAL A 16 -39.46 -11.25 8.49
C VAL A 16 -39.65 -10.43 9.77
N VAL A 17 -39.96 -11.08 10.90
CA VAL A 17 -40.10 -10.42 12.20
C VAL A 17 -38.78 -9.79 12.64
N ALA A 18 -37.68 -10.55 12.61
CA ALA A 18 -36.36 -10.05 12.98
C ALA A 18 -35.91 -8.86 12.10
N ALA A 19 -36.15 -8.94 10.79
CA ALA A 19 -35.83 -7.85 9.88
C ALA A 19 -36.69 -6.59 10.12
N CYS A 20 -37.97 -6.75 10.47
CA CYS A 20 -38.83 -5.61 10.83
C CYS A 20 -38.37 -4.95 12.12
N LEU A 21 -38.01 -5.74 13.13
CA LEU A 21 -37.50 -5.25 14.41
C LEU A 21 -36.16 -4.52 14.24
N TYR A 22 -35.23 -5.09 13.46
CA TYR A 22 -33.98 -4.42 13.14
C TYR A 22 -34.18 -3.12 12.34
N MET A 23 -35.18 -3.08 11.46
CA MET A 23 -35.55 -1.88 10.71
C MET A 23 -35.98 -0.75 11.66
N THR A 24 -36.83 -1.04 12.65
CA THR A 24 -37.22 -0.06 13.67
C THR A 24 -36.04 0.36 14.54
N CYS A 25 -35.18 -0.57 14.95
CA CYS A 25 -33.98 -0.25 15.72
C CYS A 25 -33.04 0.72 14.99
N ARG A 26 -32.92 0.58 13.66
CA ARG A 26 -32.13 1.50 12.83
C ARG A 26 -32.78 2.87 12.66
N LEU A 27 -34.11 2.93 12.55
CA LEU A 27 -34.82 4.22 12.45
C LEU A 27 -34.68 5.03 13.75
N GLU A 28 -34.75 4.36 14.89
CA GLU A 28 -34.57 4.96 16.22
C GLU A 28 -33.09 5.17 16.60
N ASN A 29 -32.14 4.87 15.70
CA ASN A 29 -30.68 4.96 15.94
C ASN A 29 -30.20 4.24 17.22
N THR A 30 -30.80 3.10 17.55
CA THR A 30 -30.37 2.30 18.71
C THR A 30 -29.13 1.47 18.41
N ALA A 31 -28.32 1.17 19.44
CA ALA A 31 -27.06 0.43 19.31
C ALA A 31 -27.27 -1.09 19.20
N HIS A 32 -27.98 -1.56 18.17
CA HIS A 32 -28.19 -2.99 17.89
C HIS A 32 -27.54 -3.40 16.57
N LEU A 33 -26.81 -4.51 16.55
CA LEU A 33 -26.22 -5.06 15.34
C LEU A 33 -27.16 -6.09 14.71
N LEU A 34 -27.10 -6.21 13.38
CA LEU A 34 -27.80 -7.29 12.68
C LEU A 34 -27.33 -8.69 13.13
N LEU A 35 -26.09 -8.79 13.62
CA LEU A 35 -25.50 -10.00 14.19
C LEU A 35 -26.27 -10.47 15.43
N ASP A 36 -26.68 -9.55 16.31
CA ASP A 36 -27.38 -9.89 17.54
C ASP A 36 -28.71 -10.64 17.23
N PHE A 37 -29.40 -10.25 16.15
CA PHE A 37 -30.61 -10.92 15.67
C PHE A 37 -30.32 -12.26 14.98
N SER A 38 -29.21 -12.33 14.26
CA SER A 38 -28.71 -13.54 13.61
C SER A 38 -28.43 -14.64 14.64
N ASP A 39 -27.83 -14.27 15.78
CA ASP A 39 -27.49 -15.20 16.86
C ASP A 39 -28.75 -15.73 17.56
N ILE A 40 -29.78 -14.89 17.77
CA ILE A 40 -31.03 -15.34 18.38
C ILE A 40 -31.84 -16.22 17.42
N THR A 41 -31.87 -15.85 16.13
CA THR A 41 -32.65 -16.60 15.12
C THR A 41 -31.93 -17.82 14.56
N GLN A 42 -30.63 -17.99 14.86
CA GLN A 42 -29.77 -19.08 14.38
C GLN A 42 -29.75 -19.20 12.85
N VAL A 43 -29.75 -18.06 12.16
CA VAL A 43 -29.80 -17.97 10.69
C VAL A 43 -28.65 -17.12 10.21
N ASN A 44 -28.12 -17.40 9.03
CA ASN A 44 -27.03 -16.60 8.47
C ASN A 44 -27.42 -15.11 8.30
N VAL A 45 -26.56 -14.23 8.79
CA VAL A 45 -26.64 -12.75 8.66
C VAL A 45 -26.92 -12.30 7.23
N PHE A 46 -26.36 -13.00 6.22
CA PHE A 46 -26.58 -12.66 4.82
C PHE A 46 -28.04 -12.88 4.38
N ASP A 47 -28.71 -13.91 4.90
CA ASP A 47 -30.12 -14.18 4.60
C ASP A 47 -31.06 -13.20 5.30
N LEU A 48 -30.75 -12.83 6.55
CA LEU A 48 -31.43 -11.72 7.23
C LEU A 48 -31.24 -10.41 6.47
N GLY A 49 -30.02 -10.13 6.01
CA GLY A 49 -29.68 -8.94 5.23
C GLY A 49 -30.41 -8.86 3.89
N ARG A 50 -30.57 -10.00 3.19
CA ARG A 50 -31.39 -10.08 1.96
C ARG A 50 -32.86 -9.77 2.25
N THR A 51 -33.41 -10.33 3.32
CA THR A 51 -34.80 -10.10 3.73
C THR A 51 -35.03 -8.64 4.13
N LEU A 52 -34.09 -8.04 4.88
CA LEU A 52 -34.13 -6.64 5.26
C LEU A 52 -34.09 -5.72 4.03
N ASN A 53 -33.17 -5.96 3.09
CA ASN A 53 -33.08 -5.17 1.86
C ASN A 53 -34.35 -5.29 1.01
N PHE A 54 -34.92 -6.49 0.90
CA PHE A 54 -36.20 -6.69 0.23
C PHE A 54 -37.30 -5.86 0.89
N LEU A 55 -37.48 -5.96 2.20
CA LEU A 55 -38.51 -5.22 2.93
C LEU A 55 -38.33 -3.71 2.80
N THR A 56 -37.09 -3.22 2.91
CA THR A 56 -36.75 -1.79 2.79
C THR A 56 -37.13 -1.26 1.41
N ARG A 57 -36.76 -1.99 0.34
CA ARG A 57 -37.10 -1.62 -1.05
C ARG A 57 -38.61 -1.70 -1.32
N SER A 58 -39.27 -2.75 -0.85
CA SER A 58 -40.71 -2.96 -1.07
C SER A 58 -41.60 -2.01 -0.27
N LEU A 59 -41.17 -1.59 0.92
CA LEU A 59 -41.87 -0.60 1.75
C LEU A 59 -41.49 0.84 1.37
N LYS A 60 -40.44 1.04 0.56
CA LYS A 60 -39.88 2.36 0.20
C LYS A 60 -39.45 3.19 1.43
N ILE A 61 -38.97 2.52 2.46
CA ILE A 61 -38.44 3.17 3.67
C ILE A 61 -36.97 3.46 3.42
N ASN A 62 -36.54 4.70 3.61
CA ASN A 62 -35.13 5.04 3.56
C ASN A 62 -34.52 4.83 4.95
N LEU A 63 -33.54 3.93 5.05
CA LEU A 63 -32.86 3.65 6.32
C LEU A 63 -31.69 4.61 6.51
N PRO A 64 -31.56 5.24 7.70
CA PRO A 64 -30.43 6.10 7.98
C PRO A 64 -29.11 5.32 7.96
N THR A 65 -28.03 6.03 7.66
CA THR A 65 -26.68 5.51 7.78
C THR A 65 -26.32 5.33 9.25
N THR A 66 -25.71 4.20 9.57
CA THR A 66 -25.36 3.86 10.94
C THR A 66 -24.08 4.59 11.36
N ASP A 67 -24.14 5.37 12.44
CA ASP A 67 -22.93 5.96 13.03
C ASP A 67 -22.20 4.94 13.93
N PRO A 68 -20.90 4.67 13.70
CA PRO A 68 -20.12 3.79 14.57
C PRO A 68 -20.06 4.24 16.04
N CYS A 69 -20.15 5.55 16.32
CA CYS A 69 -20.03 6.07 17.69
C CYS A 69 -21.08 5.48 18.65
N MET A 70 -22.25 5.11 18.13
CA MET A 70 -23.35 4.55 18.93
C MET A 70 -23.00 3.20 19.57
N TYR A 71 -22.09 2.43 18.97
CA TYR A 71 -21.73 1.10 19.48
C TYR A 71 -20.67 1.12 20.58
N ILE A 72 -19.92 2.22 20.72
CA ILE A 72 -18.76 2.29 21.61
C ILE A 72 -19.17 2.08 23.06
N LEU A 73 -20.23 2.75 23.52
CA LEU A 73 -20.71 2.62 24.89
C LEU A 73 -21.10 1.17 25.20
N ARG A 74 -21.84 0.53 24.29
CA ARG A 74 -22.27 -0.87 24.43
C ARG A 74 -21.08 -1.81 24.59
N PHE A 75 -20.10 -1.71 23.70
CA PHE A 75 -18.91 -2.55 23.74
C PHE A 75 -18.01 -2.25 24.95
N ALA A 76 -17.94 -0.99 25.40
CA ALA A 76 -17.18 -0.61 26.58
C ALA A 76 -17.77 -1.22 27.86
N VAL A 77 -19.10 -1.27 27.97
CA VAL A 77 -19.79 -1.98 29.07
C VAL A 77 -19.43 -3.47 29.04
N SER A 78 -19.44 -4.11 27.87
CA SER A 78 -19.09 -5.53 27.74
C SER A 78 -17.62 -5.86 28.02
N LEU A 79 -16.70 -4.89 27.89
CA LEU A 79 -15.26 -5.07 28.14
C LEU A 79 -14.83 -4.74 29.58
N ASP A 80 -15.76 -4.23 30.40
CA ASP A 80 -15.61 -3.84 31.81
C ASP A 80 -14.33 -3.04 32.11
N PHE A 81 -14.44 -1.71 32.00
CA PHE A 81 -13.34 -0.77 32.26
C PHE A 81 -13.40 -0.12 33.66
N GLY A 82 -14.27 -0.63 34.55
CA GLY A 82 -14.41 -0.13 35.92
C GLY A 82 -14.66 1.39 36.01
N ALA A 83 -13.99 2.05 36.96
CA ALA A 83 -14.21 3.47 37.24
C ALA A 83 -13.86 4.42 36.07
N LYS A 84 -12.90 4.04 35.22
CA LYS A 84 -12.43 4.86 34.08
C LYS A 84 -13.20 4.64 32.79
N GLN A 85 -14.29 3.87 32.82
CA GLN A 85 -15.08 3.55 31.62
C GLN A 85 -15.56 4.79 30.86
N LYS A 86 -15.98 5.85 31.56
CA LYS A 86 -16.44 7.10 30.92
C LYS A 86 -15.34 7.77 30.10
N GLU A 87 -14.12 7.79 30.64
CA GLU A 87 -12.94 8.39 30.01
C GLU A 87 -12.51 7.58 28.77
N VAL A 88 -12.50 6.25 28.88
CA VAL A 88 -12.23 5.32 27.76
C VAL A 88 -13.26 5.51 26.64
N VAL A 89 -14.55 5.58 26.97
CA VAL A 89 -15.63 5.78 25.98
C VAL A 89 -15.51 7.14 25.29
N SER A 90 -15.20 8.20 26.04
CA SER A 90 -15.00 9.55 25.50
C SER A 90 -13.85 9.57 24.48
N LEU A 91 -12.69 9.03 24.87
CA LEU A 91 -11.51 8.95 24.01
C LEU A 91 -11.77 8.07 22.78
N ALA A 92 -12.37 6.89 22.95
CA ALA A 92 -12.72 6.01 21.85
C ALA A 92 -13.69 6.66 20.85
N THR A 93 -14.66 7.44 21.36
CA THR A 93 -15.61 8.18 20.51
C THR A 93 -14.89 9.23 19.68
N ARG A 94 -13.99 10.01 20.31
CA ARG A 94 -13.16 10.98 19.59
C ARG A 94 -12.26 10.31 18.54
N LEU A 95 -11.66 9.16 18.86
CA LEU A 95 -10.87 8.38 17.90
C LEU A 95 -11.69 7.95 16.69
N VAL A 96 -12.90 7.43 16.89
CA VAL A 96 -13.79 7.05 15.78
C VAL A 96 -14.21 8.25 14.94
N GLN A 97 -14.51 9.39 15.57
CA GLN A 97 -14.79 10.64 14.85
C GLN A 97 -13.60 11.10 14.02
N ARG A 98 -12.37 10.98 14.55
CA ARG A 98 -11.15 11.26 13.79
C ARG A 98 -10.98 10.30 12.61
N MET A 99 -11.14 8.99 12.82
CA MET A 99 -11.09 7.99 11.74
C MET A 99 -12.15 8.24 10.64
N LYS A 100 -13.29 8.84 11.00
CA LYS A 100 -14.33 9.26 10.04
C LYS A 100 -13.90 10.48 9.23
N ARG A 101 -13.21 11.46 9.83
CA ARG A 101 -12.61 12.62 9.14
C ARG A 101 -11.44 12.22 8.24
N ASP A 102 -10.63 11.25 8.66
CA ASP A 102 -9.51 10.69 7.88
C ASP A 102 -9.96 9.69 6.79
N TRP A 103 -11.26 9.65 6.43
CA TRP A 103 -11.83 8.77 5.39
C TRP A 103 -11.54 7.26 5.55
N ILE A 104 -11.26 6.81 6.78
CA ILE A 104 -11.05 5.39 7.11
C ILE A 104 -12.40 4.68 7.28
N ALA A 105 -13.47 5.40 7.65
CA ALA A 105 -14.77 4.78 7.93
C ALA A 105 -15.59 4.39 6.68
N THR A 106 -15.48 5.15 5.60
CA THR A 106 -16.38 5.06 4.44
C THR A 106 -16.26 3.72 3.72
N GLY A 107 -17.42 3.07 3.46
CA GLY A 107 -17.49 1.79 2.76
C GLY A 107 -17.01 0.59 3.58
N ARG A 108 -16.73 0.76 4.87
CA ARG A 108 -16.20 -0.28 5.76
C ARG A 108 -17.16 -0.61 6.90
N ARG A 109 -16.97 -1.77 7.53
CA ARG A 109 -17.82 -2.21 8.65
C ARG A 109 -17.56 -1.32 9.89
N PRO A 110 -18.60 -0.70 10.50
CA PRO A 110 -18.42 0.21 11.64
C PRO A 110 -17.88 -0.49 12.88
N THR A 111 -18.19 -1.78 13.07
CA THR A 111 -17.72 -2.57 14.22
C THR A 111 -16.19 -2.65 14.28
N GLY A 112 -15.53 -2.86 13.14
CA GLY A 112 -14.06 -2.93 13.08
C GLY A 112 -13.36 -1.63 13.51
N LEU A 113 -13.95 -0.47 13.20
CA LEU A 113 -13.45 0.84 13.66
C LEU A 113 -13.63 1.01 15.16
N CYS A 114 -14.81 0.64 15.69
CA CYS A 114 -15.09 0.70 17.11
C CYS A 114 -14.12 -0.18 17.91
N GLY A 115 -13.84 -1.40 17.44
CA GLY A 115 -12.89 -2.31 18.08
C GLY A 115 -11.47 -1.76 18.10
N ALA A 116 -10.99 -1.19 16.99
CA ALA A 116 -9.67 -0.56 16.94
C ALA A 116 -9.58 0.66 17.87
N ALA A 117 -10.60 1.52 17.88
CA ALA A 117 -10.64 2.70 18.73
C ALA A 117 -10.71 2.34 20.23
N LEU A 118 -11.51 1.33 20.61
CA LEU A 118 -11.60 0.86 21.99
C LEU A 118 -10.29 0.23 22.46
N LEU A 119 -9.62 -0.54 21.59
CA LEU A 119 -8.33 -1.13 21.93
C LEU A 119 -7.25 -0.05 22.16
N LEU A 120 -7.24 1.00 21.33
CA LEU A 120 -6.32 2.12 21.49
C LEU A 120 -6.63 2.91 22.77
N ALA A 121 -7.91 3.24 23.00
CA ALA A 121 -8.33 3.96 24.20
C ALA A 121 -8.05 3.16 25.48
N ALA A 122 -8.28 1.85 25.47
CA ALA A 122 -7.94 0.97 26.60
C ALA A 122 -6.43 1.05 26.93
N ARG A 123 -5.56 1.05 25.91
CA ARG A 123 -4.10 1.17 26.10
C ARG A 123 -3.71 2.52 26.71
N CYS A 124 -4.35 3.62 26.28
CA CYS A 124 -4.09 4.96 26.83
C CYS A 124 -4.37 5.06 28.34
N TYR A 125 -5.39 4.36 28.84
CA TYR A 125 -5.75 4.35 30.26
C TYR A 125 -5.15 3.16 31.04
N ASN A 126 -4.09 2.53 30.51
CA ASN A 126 -3.37 1.39 31.11
C ASN A 126 -4.22 0.12 31.32
N PHE A 127 -5.24 -0.11 30.48
CA PHE A 127 -5.95 -1.38 30.42
C PHE A 127 -5.34 -2.29 29.35
N ASN A 128 -4.61 -3.31 29.78
CA ASN A 128 -3.96 -4.29 28.91
C ASN A 128 -4.97 -5.34 28.40
N ARG A 129 -5.90 -4.93 27.53
CA ARG A 129 -6.80 -5.86 26.82
C ARG A 129 -6.11 -6.47 25.59
N THR A 130 -6.32 -7.77 25.37
CA THR A 130 -5.80 -8.43 24.16
C THR A 130 -6.72 -8.14 22.96
N VAL A 131 -6.18 -8.25 21.74
CA VAL A 131 -7.00 -8.07 20.53
C VAL A 131 -8.10 -9.13 20.46
N ALA A 132 -7.81 -10.35 20.94
CA ALA A 132 -8.78 -11.44 21.04
C ALA A 132 -9.97 -11.06 21.95
N ASP A 133 -9.72 -10.42 23.09
CA ASP A 133 -10.80 -10.01 24.01
C ASP A 133 -11.75 -9.00 23.36
N VAL A 134 -11.20 -8.02 22.64
CA VAL A 134 -12.00 -7.01 21.92
C VAL A 134 -12.77 -7.64 20.76
N VAL A 135 -12.14 -8.55 20.02
CA VAL A 135 -12.76 -9.29 18.92
C VAL A 135 -13.98 -10.10 19.37
N ARG A 136 -13.92 -10.74 20.55
CA ARG A 136 -15.06 -11.49 21.10
C ARG A 136 -16.29 -10.60 21.32
N VAL A 137 -16.10 -9.36 21.72
CA VAL A 137 -17.18 -8.39 21.99
C VAL A 137 -17.70 -7.73 20.71
N VAL A 138 -16.82 -7.43 19.77
CA VAL A 138 -17.13 -6.67 18.55
C VAL A 138 -17.59 -7.57 17.39
N HIS A 139 -17.44 -8.89 17.53
CA HIS A 139 -17.81 -9.92 16.55
C HIS A 139 -17.19 -9.67 15.16
N ILE A 140 -15.88 -9.42 15.13
CA ILE A 140 -15.10 -9.15 13.90
C ILE A 140 -13.79 -9.97 13.92
N SER A 141 -13.19 -10.25 12.77
CA SER A 141 -11.89 -10.93 12.73
C SER A 141 -10.75 -10.04 13.26
N GLU A 142 -9.78 -10.64 13.95
CA GLU A 142 -8.57 -9.98 14.47
C GLU A 142 -7.79 -9.25 13.38
N ALA A 143 -7.68 -9.84 12.19
CA ALA A 143 -6.98 -9.24 11.05
C ALA A 143 -7.61 -7.91 10.62
N VAL A 144 -8.94 -7.76 10.77
CA VAL A 144 -9.64 -6.52 10.42
C VAL A 144 -9.29 -5.40 11.41
N VAL A 145 -9.24 -5.72 12.71
CA VAL A 145 -8.86 -4.75 13.75
C VAL A 145 -7.42 -4.32 13.57
N LYS A 146 -6.49 -5.26 13.34
CA LYS A 146 -5.07 -4.96 13.04
C LYS A 146 -4.94 -4.05 11.82
N LYS A 147 -5.61 -4.39 10.71
CA LYS A 147 -5.61 -3.55 9.51
C LYS A 147 -6.13 -2.13 9.77
N ARG A 148 -7.14 -1.94 10.64
CA ARG A 148 -7.61 -0.59 11.01
C ARG A 148 -6.59 0.18 11.85
N LEU A 149 -5.89 -0.50 12.75
CA LEU A 149 -4.82 0.11 13.54
C LEU A 149 -3.64 0.51 12.65
N ASP A 150 -3.24 -0.34 11.71
CA ASP A 150 -2.16 -0.04 10.76
C ASP A 150 -2.52 1.14 9.85
N GLU A 151 -3.77 1.23 9.40
CA GLU A 151 -4.26 2.37 8.62
C GLU A 151 -4.27 3.66 9.44
N PHE A 152 -4.71 3.61 10.70
CA PHE A 152 -4.65 4.76 11.61
C PHE A 152 -3.22 5.17 11.96
N GLY A 153 -2.30 4.21 12.09
CA GLY A 153 -0.87 4.47 12.29
C GLY A 153 -0.19 5.16 11.10
N GLN A 154 -0.83 5.18 9.92
CA GLN A 154 -0.33 5.88 8.74
C GLN A 154 -0.95 7.28 8.54
N THR A 155 -1.80 7.74 9.45
CA THR A 155 -2.34 9.11 9.43
C THR A 155 -1.50 10.02 10.32
N PRO A 156 -1.46 11.35 10.04
CA PRO A 156 -0.73 12.30 10.89
C PRO A 156 -1.24 12.31 12.34
N SER A 157 -2.50 11.94 12.56
CA SER A 157 -3.13 11.77 13.87
C SER A 157 -2.36 10.83 14.80
N SER A 158 -1.63 9.86 14.24
CA SER A 158 -0.86 8.88 15.02
C SER A 158 0.43 9.44 15.63
N THR A 159 0.93 10.56 15.12
CA THR A 159 2.18 11.18 15.60
C THR A 159 1.95 12.03 16.86
N LEU A 160 0.70 12.43 17.11
CA LEU A 160 0.33 13.24 18.28
C LEU A 160 0.42 12.44 19.57
N THR A 161 0.78 13.11 20.66
CA THR A 161 0.67 12.55 22.01
C THR A 161 -0.81 12.40 22.42
N ILE A 162 -1.07 11.59 23.45
CA ILE A 162 -2.43 11.31 23.93
C ILE A 162 -3.12 12.61 24.41
N ASP A 163 -2.36 13.49 25.08
CA ASP A 163 -2.86 14.75 25.62
C ASP A 163 -3.11 15.79 24.50
N GLU A 164 -2.20 15.87 23.53
CA GLU A 164 -2.38 16.69 22.32
C GLU A 164 -3.59 16.22 21.52
N PHE A 165 -3.80 14.91 21.36
CA PHE A 165 -4.95 14.37 20.64
C PHE A 165 -6.29 14.69 21.33
N THR A 166 -6.28 14.87 22.64
CA THR A 166 -7.48 15.21 23.41
C THR A 166 -7.82 16.70 23.32
N SER A 167 -6.85 17.55 23.00
CA SER A 167 -7.01 19.01 22.97
C SER A 167 -7.07 19.58 21.56
N VAL A 168 -6.33 19.02 20.61
CA VAL A 168 -6.15 19.53 19.25
C VAL A 168 -6.91 18.68 18.24
N ASP A 169 -7.85 19.30 17.54
CA ASP A 169 -8.47 18.72 16.35
C ASP A 169 -7.68 19.16 15.10
N LEU A 170 -7.04 18.21 14.41
CA LEU A 170 -6.40 18.48 13.13
C LEU A 170 -7.45 18.82 12.06
N GLU A 171 -7.27 19.90 11.31
CA GLU A 171 -8.21 20.27 10.23
C GLU A 171 -8.00 19.43 8.95
N HIS A 172 -6.78 18.95 8.73
CA HIS A 172 -6.44 18.21 7.52
C HIS A 172 -7.16 16.85 7.47
N CYS A 173 -7.76 16.56 6.32
CA CYS A 173 -8.42 15.30 6.02
C CYS A 173 -7.53 14.49 5.07
N GLU A 174 -7.40 13.20 5.36
CA GLU A 174 -6.63 12.25 4.55
C GLU A 174 -7.48 11.60 3.46
N ASP A 175 -6.81 11.13 2.40
CA ASP A 175 -7.44 10.35 1.36
C ASP A 175 -7.80 8.92 1.83
N PRO A 176 -8.89 8.32 1.33
CA PRO A 176 -9.27 6.97 1.68
C PRO A 176 -8.16 5.95 1.29
N PRO A 177 -7.94 4.89 2.08
CA PRO A 177 -6.88 3.91 1.81
C PRO A 177 -6.94 3.25 0.42
N ALA A 178 -8.13 3.10 -0.17
CA ALA A 178 -8.27 2.57 -1.53
C ALA A 178 -7.61 3.47 -2.59
N PHE A 179 -7.65 4.79 -2.39
CA PHE A 179 -6.99 5.77 -3.25
C PHE A 179 -5.48 5.77 -3.04
N ARG A 180 -5.02 5.65 -1.78
CA ARG A 180 -3.59 5.52 -1.46
C ARG A 180 -2.98 4.26 -2.06
N GLU A 181 -3.66 3.12 -1.94
CA GLU A 181 -3.21 1.84 -2.51
C GLU A 181 -3.20 1.88 -4.04
N SER A 182 -4.21 2.48 -4.68
CA SER A 182 -4.24 2.61 -6.15
C SER A 182 -3.12 3.51 -6.69
N ARG A 183 -2.87 4.65 -6.05
CA ARG A 183 -1.74 5.53 -6.40
C ARG A 183 -0.38 4.88 -6.19
N ARG A 184 -0.21 4.10 -5.12
CA ARG A 184 1.03 3.36 -4.85
C ARG A 184 1.31 2.36 -5.97
N LYS A 185 0.33 1.52 -6.31
CA LYS A 185 0.45 0.54 -7.40
C LYS A 185 0.72 1.21 -8.75
N ALA A 186 0.09 2.35 -9.02
CA ALA A 186 0.33 3.10 -10.25
C ALA A 186 1.78 3.63 -10.34
N ARG A 187 2.34 4.13 -9.23
CA ARG A 187 3.74 4.58 -9.16
C ARG A 187 4.71 3.41 -9.32
N GLU A 188 4.45 2.28 -8.66
CA GLU A 188 5.27 1.06 -8.79
C GLU A 188 5.29 0.57 -10.25
N LEU A 189 4.15 0.58 -10.93
CA LEU A 189 4.06 0.25 -12.35
C LEU A 189 4.83 1.23 -13.24
N GLN A 190 4.83 2.53 -12.91
CA GLN A 190 5.59 3.54 -13.65
C GLN A 190 7.09 3.29 -13.51
N LEU A 191 7.58 3.07 -12.28
CA LEU A 191 8.98 2.75 -12.01
C LEU A 191 9.43 1.48 -12.75
N GLN A 192 8.60 0.42 -12.76
CA GLN A 192 8.89 -0.79 -13.52
C GLN A 192 9.02 -0.53 -15.03
N LYS A 193 8.13 0.30 -15.60
CA LYS A 193 8.21 0.69 -17.02
C LYS A 193 9.45 1.53 -17.31
N GLU A 194 9.83 2.41 -16.39
CA GLU A 194 11.05 3.22 -16.48
C GLU A 194 12.30 2.33 -16.40
N GLU A 195 12.35 1.38 -15.48
CA GLU A 195 13.43 0.39 -15.38
C GLU A 195 13.54 -0.48 -16.64
N GLU A 196 12.41 -0.95 -17.18
CA GLU A 196 12.38 -1.70 -18.45
C GLU A 196 12.86 -0.85 -19.63
N ALA A 197 12.47 0.44 -19.68
CA ALA A 197 12.93 1.37 -20.71
C ALA A 197 14.44 1.64 -20.59
N LEU A 198 14.95 1.86 -19.38
CA LEU A 198 16.38 2.03 -19.12
C LEU A 198 17.17 0.80 -19.52
N ARG A 199 16.70 -0.41 -19.21
CA ARG A 199 17.35 -1.65 -19.65
C ARG A 199 17.39 -1.78 -21.18
N LYS A 200 16.31 -1.39 -21.88
CA LYS A 200 16.30 -1.40 -23.35
C LYS A 200 17.31 -0.40 -23.91
N ILE A 201 17.35 0.81 -23.35
CA ILE A 201 18.31 1.85 -23.72
C ILE A 201 19.75 1.37 -23.45
N GLU A 202 20.02 0.73 -22.32
CA GLU A 202 21.34 0.19 -21.98
C GLU A 202 21.80 -0.89 -22.98
N LEU A 203 20.89 -1.78 -23.39
CA LEU A 203 21.16 -2.77 -24.43
C LEU A 203 21.46 -2.15 -25.80
N GLU A 204 20.86 -1.01 -26.14
CA GLU A 204 21.13 -0.26 -27.37
C GLU A 204 22.43 0.56 -27.29
N ILE A 205 22.73 1.14 -26.12
CA ILE A 205 23.92 1.97 -25.90
C ILE A 205 25.20 1.13 -25.84
N SER A 206 25.19 -0.03 -25.18
CA SER A 206 26.37 -0.90 -25.04
C SER A 206 27.11 -1.22 -26.36
N PRO A 207 26.46 -1.66 -27.45
CA PRO A 207 27.14 -1.90 -28.72
C PRO A 207 27.65 -0.60 -29.37
N MET A 208 26.92 0.52 -29.23
CA MET A 208 27.36 1.82 -29.74
C MET A 208 28.60 2.32 -28.99
N GLU A 209 28.66 2.15 -27.68
CA GLU A 209 29.84 2.49 -26.86
C GLU A 209 31.05 1.67 -27.29
N ALA A 210 30.89 0.36 -27.45
CA ALA A 210 31.96 -0.52 -27.92
C ALA A 210 32.43 -0.16 -29.34
N GLU A 211 31.53 0.32 -30.20
CA GLU A 211 31.87 0.78 -31.55
C GLU A 211 32.61 2.12 -31.54
N VAL A 212 32.16 3.07 -30.72
CA VAL A 212 32.84 4.36 -30.50
C VAL A 212 34.23 4.14 -29.91
N GLU A 213 34.38 3.25 -28.93
CA GLU A 213 35.67 2.94 -28.33
C GLU A 213 36.63 2.30 -29.35
N ARG A 214 36.15 1.34 -30.16
CA ARG A 214 36.92 0.78 -31.28
C ARG A 214 37.32 1.85 -32.30
N ALA A 215 36.43 2.78 -32.63
CA ALA A 215 36.70 3.87 -33.57
C ALA A 215 37.72 4.89 -33.01
N LEU A 216 37.61 5.23 -31.73
CA LEU A 216 38.56 6.09 -31.01
C LEU A 216 39.94 5.42 -30.90
N GLU A 217 39.99 4.11 -30.66
CA GLU A 217 41.25 3.35 -30.67
C GLU A 217 41.92 3.34 -32.03
N LYS A 218 41.17 3.12 -33.12
CA LYS A 218 41.70 3.22 -34.48
C LYS A 218 42.28 4.61 -34.74
N ARG A 219 41.54 5.67 -34.41
CA ARG A 219 42.03 7.06 -34.53
C ARG A 219 43.25 7.35 -33.64
N ARG A 220 43.35 6.73 -32.46
CA ARG A 220 44.53 6.85 -31.58
C ARG A 220 45.73 6.13 -32.17
N LYS A 221 45.57 4.91 -32.69
CA LYS A 221 46.62 4.15 -33.39
C LYS A 221 47.13 4.90 -34.62
N GLU A 222 46.23 5.44 -35.45
CA GLU A 222 46.60 6.24 -36.62
C GLU A 222 47.36 7.52 -36.24
N ARG A 223 46.91 8.22 -35.19
CA ARG A 223 47.63 9.39 -34.66
C ARG A 223 49.01 9.01 -34.14
N PHE A 224 49.12 7.89 -33.42
CA PHE A 224 50.41 7.38 -32.92
C PHE A 224 51.37 7.02 -34.06
N LYS A 225 50.89 6.31 -35.10
CA LYS A 225 51.67 5.97 -36.31
C LYS A 225 52.22 7.20 -37.04
N ARG A 226 51.57 8.37 -36.92
CA ARG A 226 52.04 9.64 -37.51
C ARG A 226 53.09 10.35 -36.66
N THR A 227 53.29 9.97 -35.40
CA THR A 227 54.30 10.60 -34.53
C THR A 227 55.71 10.25 -34.97
N GLN A 228 56.65 11.15 -34.66
CA GLN A 228 58.07 10.95 -34.95
C GLN A 228 58.66 9.73 -34.21
N TYR A 229 58.18 9.47 -32.99
CA TYR A 229 58.59 8.33 -32.17
C TYR A 229 58.25 6.98 -32.81
N ALA A 230 57.04 6.82 -33.36
CA ALA A 230 56.64 5.60 -34.06
C ALA A 230 57.49 5.34 -35.32
N ARG A 231 57.89 6.39 -36.05
CA ARG A 231 58.78 6.26 -37.21
C ARG A 231 60.19 5.80 -36.82
N MET A 232 60.74 6.32 -35.73
CA MET A 232 62.05 5.91 -35.21
C MET A 232 62.08 4.41 -34.86
N MET A 233 61.04 3.91 -34.19
CA MET A 233 60.95 2.50 -33.79
C MET A 233 60.77 1.54 -34.98
N SER A 234 60.09 1.98 -36.05
CA SER A 234 59.96 1.20 -37.29
C SER A 234 61.19 1.26 -38.21
N GLY A 235 62.06 2.26 -38.01
CA GLY A 235 63.22 2.55 -38.87
C GLY A 235 64.43 1.65 -38.64
N SER A 236 64.46 0.86 -37.55
CA SER A 236 65.56 -0.08 -37.28
C SER A 236 65.53 -1.37 -38.12
N LEU A 237 64.51 -1.58 -38.96
CA LEU A 237 64.45 -2.68 -39.93
C LEU A 237 64.57 -2.12 -41.36
N GLY A 238 65.80 -1.86 -41.81
CA GLY A 238 66.05 -1.38 -43.17
C GLY A 238 67.49 -1.04 -43.53
N SER A 239 68.38 -2.03 -43.49
CA SER A 239 69.50 -2.18 -44.43
C SER A 239 69.72 -3.70 -44.51
N GLU A 240 69.46 -4.43 -45.60
CA GLU A 240 69.65 -4.17 -47.02
C GLU A 240 68.72 -5.11 -47.82
N SER A 241 67.83 -4.58 -48.67
CA SER A 241 67.40 -5.18 -49.96
C SER A 241 66.20 -4.39 -50.53
N ASP A 242 66.23 -4.17 -51.85
CA ASP A 242 65.40 -3.19 -52.59
C ASP A 242 64.05 -3.73 -53.08
N GLU A 243 63.61 -4.87 -52.57
CA GLU A 243 62.23 -5.33 -52.73
C GLU A 243 61.61 -5.44 -51.34
N LEU A 244 60.80 -4.43 -50.99
CA LEU A 244 60.05 -4.45 -49.75
C LEU A 244 59.08 -5.63 -49.83
N THR A 245 59.48 -6.78 -49.28
CA THR A 245 58.60 -7.94 -49.24
C THR A 245 57.35 -7.57 -48.45
N PRO A 246 56.15 -8.08 -48.83
CA PRO A 246 54.94 -7.88 -48.04
C PRO A 246 55.13 -8.29 -46.56
N ALA A 247 56.08 -9.21 -46.31
CA ALA A 247 56.49 -9.67 -44.98
C ALA A 247 57.17 -8.56 -44.15
N ASP A 248 58.11 -7.79 -44.72
CA ASP A 248 58.81 -6.73 -43.99
C ASP A 248 57.90 -5.56 -43.59
N ALA A 249 56.92 -5.23 -44.44
CA ALA A 249 55.88 -4.26 -44.14
C ALA A 249 54.94 -4.75 -43.02
N LEU A 250 54.68 -6.05 -42.95
CA LEU A 250 53.91 -6.67 -41.86
C LEU A 250 54.66 -6.55 -40.53
N VAL A 251 55.95 -6.91 -40.50
CA VAL A 251 56.79 -6.90 -39.29
C VAL A 251 56.91 -5.48 -38.71
N ARG A 252 57.09 -4.45 -39.55
CA ARG A 252 57.13 -3.05 -39.07
C ARG A 252 55.80 -2.61 -38.46
N ASN A 253 54.67 -3.04 -39.04
CA ASN A 253 53.36 -2.72 -38.49
C ASN A 253 53.10 -3.42 -37.15
N GLU A 254 53.57 -4.66 -37.00
CA GLU A 254 53.48 -5.42 -35.74
C GLU A 254 54.31 -4.77 -34.62
N ILE A 255 55.52 -4.29 -34.92
CA ILE A 255 56.38 -3.60 -33.93
C ILE A 255 55.72 -2.31 -33.43
N VAL A 256 55.16 -1.50 -34.32
CA VAL A 256 54.48 -0.25 -33.94
C VAL A 256 53.20 -0.53 -33.13
N ASP A 257 52.49 -1.61 -33.45
CA ASP A 257 51.29 -2.02 -32.71
C ASP A 257 51.62 -2.61 -31.32
N LEU A 258 52.76 -3.32 -31.17
CA LEU A 258 53.30 -3.79 -29.88
C LEU A 258 53.78 -2.64 -28.98
N VAL A 259 54.43 -1.63 -29.54
CA VAL A 259 54.85 -0.43 -28.77
C VAL A 259 53.61 0.36 -28.31
N PHE A 260 52.59 0.46 -29.15
CA PHE A 260 51.33 1.11 -28.78
C PHE A 260 50.58 0.36 -27.66
N SER A 261 50.60 -0.98 -27.66
CA SER A 261 49.97 -1.78 -26.60
C SER A 261 50.75 -1.70 -25.28
N ALA A 262 52.08 -1.74 -25.32
CA ALA A 262 52.95 -1.57 -24.16
C ALA A 262 52.85 -0.18 -23.51
N ALA A 263 52.67 0.88 -24.31
CA ALA A 263 52.42 2.24 -23.80
C ALA A 263 51.08 2.37 -23.05
N ARG A 264 50.13 1.46 -23.30
CA ARG A 264 48.77 1.48 -22.73
C ARG A 264 48.67 0.69 -21.42
N SER A 265 49.49 -0.35 -21.24
CA SER A 265 49.51 -1.16 -20.01
C SER A 265 50.14 -0.45 -18.81
N GLY A 266 50.71 0.74 -19.01
CA GLY A 266 51.29 1.55 -17.93
C GLY A 266 52.45 0.86 -17.20
N THR A 267 52.92 -0.27 -17.69
CA THR A 267 54.07 -1.00 -17.18
C THR A 267 55.31 -0.19 -17.54
N PRO A 268 55.96 0.46 -16.57
CA PRO A 268 57.29 0.99 -16.80
C PRO A 268 58.19 -0.21 -17.09
N LEU A 269 58.95 -0.13 -18.19
CA LEU A 269 60.11 -1.00 -18.39
C LEU A 269 61.13 -0.77 -17.26
#